data_AF-A0A952EZA6-F1
#
_entry.id   AF-A0A952EZA6-F1
#
_cell.length_a   1.000
_cell.length_b   1.000
_cell.length_c   1.000
_cell.angle_alpha   90.00
_cell.angle_beta   90.00
_cell.angle_gamma   90.00
#
_symmetry.space_group_name_H-M   'P 1'
#
loop_
_entity.id
_entity.type
_entity.pdbx_description
1 polymer ?
#
loop_
_entity_poly.entity_id
_entity_poly.type
_entity_poly.pdbx_seq_one_letter_code
_entity_poly.pdbx_strand_id
1 'polypeptide(L)' 'MNSGVDFKVADLSLAEFGRQEITLAEHEMPGLMAMRA' A
#
# COMPACT_ATOMS: atom_id res chain seq x y z
N MET A 1 -1.46 -17.98 -8.90
CA MET A 1 -2.54 -17.19 -8.29
C MET A 1 -2.55 -15.81 -8.95
N ASN A 2 -3.60 -15.47 -9.69
CA ASN A 2 -3.92 -14.07 -10.01
C ASN A 2 -5.40 -13.89 -9.67
N SER A 3 -5.69 -13.31 -8.52
CA SER A 3 -7.06 -12.93 -8.14
C SER A 3 -7.44 -11.79 -9.07
N GLY A 4 -8.43 -11.99 -9.94
CA GLY A 4 -8.79 -11.07 -11.04
C GLY A 4 -9.33 -9.72 -10.58
N VAL A 5 -8.49 -8.91 -9.96
CA VAL A 5 -8.77 -7.54 -9.55
C VAL A 5 -8.33 -6.64 -10.69
N ASP A 6 -9.29 -6.00 -11.35
CA ASP A 6 -9.01 -5.06 -12.42
C ASP A 6 -8.46 -3.75 -11.82
N PHE A 7 -7.38 -3.25 -12.39
CA PHE A 7 -6.80 -1.96 -12.04
C PHE A 7 -6.23 -1.28 -13.28
N LYS A 8 -6.21 0.06 -13.26
CA LYS A 8 -5.54 0.87 -14.28
C LYS A 8 -4.58 1.83 -13.59
N VAL A 9 -3.30 1.50 -13.65
CA VAL A 9 -2.22 2.28 -13.04
C VAL A 9 -1.24 2.75 -14.10
N ALA A 10 -0.47 3.79 -13.81
CA ALA A 10 0.52 4.31 -14.73
C ALA A 10 1.69 3.35 -14.94
N ASP A 11 2.20 2.77 -13.84
CA ASP A 11 3.28 1.79 -13.88
C ASP A 11 3.18 0.81 -12.71
N LEU A 12 3.20 -0.49 -13.01
CA LEU A 12 3.20 -1.57 -12.03
C LEU A 12 4.56 -1.81 -11.39
N SER A 13 5.66 -1.41 -12.04
CA SER A 13 7.02 -1.61 -11.55
C SER A 13 7.28 -0.88 -10.22
N LEU A 14 6.55 0.21 -9.98
CA LEU A 14 6.63 1.03 -8.78
C LEU A 14 5.93 0.41 -7.56
N ALA A 15 5.30 -0.76 -7.69
CA ALA A 15 4.54 -1.37 -6.60
C ALA A 15 5.40 -1.70 -5.38
N GLU A 16 6.66 -2.11 -5.57
CA GLU A 16 7.57 -2.42 -4.46
C GLU A 16 7.94 -1.15 -3.69
N PHE A 17 8.39 -0.11 -4.41
CA PHE A 17 8.72 1.19 -3.83
C PHE A 17 7.51 1.81 -3.11
N GLY A 18 6.33 1.80 -3.73
CA GLY A 18 5.11 2.31 -3.12
C GLY A 18 4.76 1.61 -1.80
N ARG A 19 5.01 0.30 -1.67
CA ARG A 19 4.81 -0.41 -0.40
C ARG A 19 5.79 0.00 0.68
N GLN A 20 7.05 0.29 0.33
CA GLN A 20 8.04 0.77 1.29
C GLN A 20 7.62 2.13 1.88
N GLU A 21 7.20 3.06 1.01
CA GLU A 21 6.70 4.37 1.42
C GLU A 21 5.44 4.28 2.29
N ILE A 22 4.49 3.40 1.93
CA ILE A 22 3.29 3.15 2.74
C ILE A 22 3.69 2.66 4.14
N THR A 23 4.63 1.72 4.23
CA THR A 23 5.09 1.18 5.53
C THR A 23 5.71 2.28 6.39
N LEU A 24 6.51 3.16 5.78
CA LEU A 24 7.07 4.31 6.50
C LEU A 24 5.99 5.26 6.99
N ALA A 25 4.98 5.55 6.15
CA ALA A 25 3.87 6.43 6.49
C ALA A 25 2.98 5.86 7.61
N GLU A 26 2.81 4.53 7.70
CA GLU A 26 2.02 3.89 8.76
C GLU A 26 2.57 4.22 10.16
N HIS A 27 3.89 4.33 10.31
CA HIS A 27 4.52 4.73 11.59
C HIS A 27 4.15 6.16 12.03
N GLU A 28 3.93 7.05 11.07
CA GLU A 28 3.52 8.44 11.31
C GLU A 28 1.99 8.60 11.44
N MET A 29 1.22 7.52 11.23
CA MET A 29 -0.25 7.53 11.27
C MET A 29 -0.81 6.62 12.38
N PRO A 30 -0.49 6.87 13.66
CA PRO A 30 -0.87 5.98 14.76
C PRO A 30 -2.39 5.86 14.92
N GLY A 31 -3.17 6.89 14.56
CA GLY A 31 -4.63 6.86 14.63
C GLY A 31 -5.27 5.87 13.65
N LEU A 32 -4.79 5.83 12.40
CA LEU A 32 -5.27 4.84 11.42
C LEU A 32 -4.85 3.42 11.80
N MET A 33 -3.63 3.27 12.32
CA MET A 33 -3.13 1.97 12.77
C MET A 33 -3.91 1.46 13.98
N ALA A 34 -4.30 2.34 14.90
CA ALA A 34 -5.16 1.98 16.03
C ALA A 34 -6.56 1.52 15.59
N MET A 35 -7.13 2.09 14.52
CA MET A 35 -8.42 1.63 13.99
C MET A 35 -8.34 0.30 13.24
N ARG A 36 -7.13 -0.13 12.86
CA ARG A 36 -6.88 -1.40 12.17
C ARG A 36 -6.68 -2.56 13.16
N ALA A 37 -6.44 -2.26 14.43
CA ALA A 37 -6.24 -3.24 15.50
C ALA A 37 -7.49 -4.06 15.83
#